data_AF-A0A7W7YMS4-F1
#
_entry.id   AF-A0A7W7YMS4-F1
#
_cell.length_a   1.000
_cell.length_b   1.000
_cell.length_c   1.000
_cell.angle_alpha   90.00
_cell.angle_beta   90.00
_cell.angle_gamma   90.00
#
_symmetry.space_group_name_H-M   'P 1'
#
loop_
_entity.id
_entity.type
_entity.pdbx_description
1 polymer ?
#
loop_
_entity_poly.entity_id
_entity_poly.type
_entity_poly.pdbx_seq_one_letter_code
_entity_poly.pdbx_strand_id
1 'polypeptide(L)'
;MVHTPQGEVWLHEPPVEMLRAIRAFLPFGAVRYANTQNGADYGLVMQCGEREVYGVKQQPVDCDEAQSRVSFKAHSLLIAHSLAGYRTFGFSGLFIPCPYLRTKESGRHESGIAYFGYPSSRGHESQEYPYEPAFDGNFGHGFTTLMKSFIRTLQQSSHDMGITLGRPIGLDIRSRLQMGSVGFGFMILGQHIICLKTAISEQDPVWTVLRSTGISDVYHLPSQPIAIREEDLHLAKPQAS
;
A
#
# COMPACT_ATOMS: atom_id res chain seq x y z
N MET A 1 -15.56 -14.51 -0.60
CA MET A 1 -14.58 -15.63 -0.53
C MET A 1 -13.93 -15.78 -1.89
N VAL A 2 -12.67 -16.20 -1.94
CA VAL A 2 -11.90 -16.49 -3.17
C VAL A 2 -11.32 -17.89 -3.06
N HIS A 3 -11.59 -18.75 -4.04
CA HIS A 3 -10.99 -20.07 -4.09
C HIS A 3 -9.61 -20.01 -4.77
N THR A 4 -8.61 -20.67 -4.17
CA THR A 4 -7.26 -20.78 -4.73
C THR A 4 -6.78 -22.23 -4.66
N PRO A 5 -5.78 -22.64 -5.45
CA PRO A 5 -5.17 -23.96 -5.32
C PRO A 5 -4.56 -24.25 -3.93
N GLN A 6 -4.27 -23.21 -3.12
CA GLN A 6 -3.69 -23.33 -1.78
C GLN A 6 -4.77 -23.27 -0.68
N GLY A 7 -6.05 -23.29 -1.06
CA GLY A 7 -7.20 -23.15 -0.17
C GLY A 7 -7.90 -21.79 -0.31
N GLU A 8 -8.82 -21.53 0.60
CA GLU A 8 -9.74 -20.39 0.52
C GLU A 8 -9.17 -19.15 1.21
N VAL A 9 -9.48 -17.98 0.63
CA VAL A 9 -9.30 -16.67 1.27
C VAL A 9 -10.67 -16.05 1.54
N TRP A 10 -10.96 -15.80 2.80
CA TRP A 10 -12.18 -15.15 3.26
C TRP A 10 -12.01 -13.64 3.21
N LEU A 11 -12.99 -12.99 2.59
CA LEU A 11 -13.08 -11.54 2.46
C LEU A 11 -14.17 -11.07 3.42
N HIS A 12 -13.77 -10.31 4.43
CA HIS A 12 -14.65 -9.81 5.47
C HIS A 12 -14.99 -8.34 5.23
N GLU A 13 -16.19 -7.92 5.61
CA GLU A 13 -16.52 -6.49 5.63
C GLU A 13 -15.72 -5.79 6.74
N PRO A 14 -15.05 -4.66 6.47
CA PRO A 14 -14.35 -3.91 7.50
C PRO A 14 -15.32 -3.38 8.57
N PRO A 15 -15.05 -3.58 9.87
CA PRO A 15 -15.86 -2.99 10.92
C PRO A 15 -15.73 -1.45 10.91
N VAL A 16 -16.73 -0.75 11.46
CA VAL A 16 -16.79 0.71 11.45
C VAL A 16 -15.56 1.34 12.14
N GLU A 17 -15.05 0.70 13.18
CA GLU A 17 -13.86 1.13 13.93
C GLU A 17 -12.62 1.11 13.04
N MET A 18 -12.49 0.12 12.15
CA MET A 18 -11.41 0.05 11.16
C MET A 18 -11.52 1.20 10.17
N LEU A 19 -12.72 1.49 9.65
CA LEU A 19 -12.94 2.61 8.74
C LEU A 19 -12.58 3.96 9.38
N ARG A 20 -12.96 4.16 10.65
CA ARG A 20 -12.59 5.34 11.44
C ARG A 20 -11.07 5.45 11.61
N ALA A 21 -10.40 4.35 11.95
CA ALA A 21 -8.95 4.32 12.09
C ALA A 21 -8.23 4.65 10.77
N ILE A 22 -8.65 4.07 9.65
CA ILE A 22 -8.08 4.37 8.32
C ILE A 22 -8.20 5.87 8.02
N ARG A 23 -9.38 6.46 8.23
CA ARG A 23 -9.61 7.90 8.03
C ARG A 23 -8.74 8.76 8.94
N ALA A 24 -8.49 8.34 10.18
CA ALA A 24 -7.65 9.07 11.12
C ALA A 24 -6.17 9.05 10.70
N PHE A 25 -5.65 7.88 10.31
CA PHE A 25 -4.26 7.72 9.87
C PHE A 25 -3.96 8.43 8.55
N LEU A 26 -4.86 8.36 7.56
CA LEU A 26 -4.62 8.96 6.26
C LEU A 26 -4.60 10.50 6.34
N PRO A 27 -3.63 11.20 5.72
CA PRO A 27 -3.47 12.65 5.84
C PRO A 27 -4.73 13.43 5.50
N PHE A 28 -5.41 13.05 4.42
CA PHE A 28 -6.65 13.65 3.95
C PHE A 28 -7.88 12.76 4.13
N GLY A 29 -7.73 11.64 4.86
CA GLY A 29 -8.82 10.72 5.16
C GLY A 29 -9.26 9.87 3.97
N ALA A 30 -10.52 9.41 4.03
CA ALA A 30 -11.15 8.57 3.03
C ALA A 30 -12.64 8.89 2.93
N VAL A 31 -13.20 8.71 1.74
CA VAL A 31 -14.59 8.99 1.41
C VAL A 31 -15.29 7.69 1.04
N ARG A 32 -16.52 7.49 1.54
CA ARG A 32 -17.41 6.42 1.05
C ARG A 32 -18.25 6.99 -0.09
N TYR A 33 -18.35 6.27 -1.20
CA TYR A 33 -19.25 6.67 -2.27
C TYR A 33 -20.70 6.31 -1.94
N ALA A 34 -21.63 7.13 -2.40
CA ALA A 34 -23.06 6.81 -2.32
C ALA A 34 -23.40 5.58 -3.19
N ASN A 35 -22.73 5.44 -4.33
CA ASN A 35 -22.82 4.31 -5.24
C ASN A 35 -21.41 3.86 -5.64
N THR A 36 -21.20 2.56 -5.84
CA THR A 36 -19.92 2.00 -6.29
C THR A 36 -19.43 2.68 -7.58
N GLN A 37 -18.18 3.12 -7.60
CA GLN A 37 -17.54 3.77 -8.75
C GLN A 37 -16.34 2.94 -9.22
N ASN A 38 -16.35 2.44 -10.46
CA ASN A 38 -15.28 1.60 -11.01
C ASN A 38 -14.92 0.39 -10.13
N GLY A 39 -15.93 -0.21 -9.49
CA GLY A 39 -15.76 -1.31 -8.52
C GLY A 39 -15.24 -0.89 -7.14
N ALA A 40 -15.03 0.41 -6.89
CA ALA A 40 -14.66 0.93 -5.58
C ALA A 40 -15.89 1.43 -4.82
N ASP A 41 -15.98 1.10 -3.54
CA ASP A 41 -16.96 1.69 -2.61
C ASP A 41 -16.38 2.86 -1.82
N TYR A 42 -15.04 2.97 -1.82
CA TYR A 42 -14.30 4.00 -1.09
C TYR A 42 -13.26 4.67 -1.98
N GLY A 43 -13.02 5.96 -1.72
CA GLY A 43 -11.90 6.72 -2.24
C GLY A 43 -10.91 7.03 -1.13
N LEU A 44 -9.66 6.57 -1.24
CA LEU A 44 -8.59 7.02 -0.35
C LEU A 44 -8.04 8.34 -0.90
N VAL A 45 -8.10 9.41 -0.11
CA VAL A 45 -7.77 10.74 -0.60
C VAL A 45 -6.26 10.89 -0.67
N MET A 46 -5.74 10.93 -1.89
CA MET A 46 -4.32 11.08 -2.19
C MET A 46 -3.94 12.51 -2.64
N GLN A 47 -4.94 13.36 -2.87
CA GLN A 47 -4.77 14.77 -3.20
C GLN A 47 -5.94 15.60 -2.64
N CYS A 48 -5.64 16.76 -2.06
CA CYS A 48 -6.60 17.71 -1.48
C CYS A 48 -6.21 19.12 -1.92
N GLY A 49 -6.90 19.65 -2.93
CA GLY A 49 -6.47 20.86 -3.64
C GLY A 49 -5.09 20.67 -4.25
N GLU A 50 -4.17 21.60 -3.96
CA GLU A 50 -2.78 21.55 -4.42
C GLU A 50 -1.87 20.64 -3.56
N ARG A 51 -2.38 20.08 -2.46
CA ARG A 51 -1.59 19.22 -1.57
C ARG A 51 -1.75 17.77 -1.98
N GLU A 52 -0.63 17.04 -2.03
CA GLU A 52 -0.60 15.62 -2.34
C GLU A 52 -0.10 14.79 -1.16
N VAL A 53 -0.52 13.52 -1.14
CA VAL A 53 0.12 12.51 -0.32
C VAL A 53 1.50 12.20 -0.92
N TYR A 54 2.50 12.19 -0.06
CA TYR A 54 3.85 11.77 -0.39
C TYR A 54 4.09 10.32 0.02
N GLY A 55 4.99 9.66 -0.68
CA GLY A 55 5.50 8.34 -0.30
C GLY A 55 6.96 8.21 -0.68
N VAL A 56 7.60 7.16 -0.16
CA VAL A 56 8.97 6.81 -0.56
C VAL A 56 8.91 5.85 -1.75
N LYS A 57 9.49 6.30 -2.86
CA LYS A 57 9.60 5.56 -4.11
C LYS A 57 10.91 4.78 -4.13
N GLN A 58 10.82 3.45 -4.18
CA GLN A 58 11.95 2.59 -4.51
C GLN A 58 12.17 2.59 -6.02
N GLN A 59 13.14 3.38 -6.48
CA GLN A 59 13.36 3.64 -7.89
C GLN A 59 14.20 2.53 -8.55
N PRO A 60 13.68 1.84 -9.59
CA PRO A 60 14.42 0.90 -10.41
C PRO A 60 15.18 1.62 -11.54
N VAL A 61 15.93 0.87 -12.32
CA VAL A 61 16.42 1.31 -13.63
C VAL A 61 15.26 1.38 -14.62
N ASP A 62 15.33 2.33 -15.54
CA ASP A 62 14.36 2.49 -16.62
C ASP A 62 14.38 1.29 -17.57
N CYS A 63 13.21 0.85 -18.02
CA CYS A 63 12.99 -0.30 -18.89
C CYS A 63 12.03 0.04 -20.04
N ASP A 64 11.81 -0.93 -20.94
CA ASP A 64 10.74 -0.84 -21.94
C ASP A 64 9.35 -1.12 -21.31
N GLU A 65 8.31 -0.87 -22.08
CA GLU A 65 6.93 -1.03 -21.61
C GLU A 65 6.61 -2.46 -21.19
N ALA A 66 6.98 -3.45 -22.01
CA ALA A 66 6.66 -4.85 -21.76
C ALA A 66 7.29 -5.34 -20.44
N GLN A 67 8.58 -5.03 -20.25
CA GLN A 67 9.29 -5.31 -19.02
C GLN A 67 8.66 -4.59 -17.82
N SER A 68 8.29 -3.32 -17.97
CA SER A 68 7.68 -2.55 -16.87
C SER A 68 6.36 -3.16 -16.37
N ARG A 69 5.54 -3.69 -17.29
CA ARG A 69 4.27 -4.36 -16.98
C ARG A 69 4.49 -5.70 -16.28
N VAL A 70 5.50 -6.47 -16.70
CA VAL A 70 5.91 -7.71 -16.01
C VAL A 70 6.38 -7.39 -14.60
N SER A 71 7.28 -6.42 -14.44
CA SER A 71 7.77 -5.98 -13.12
C SER A 71 6.65 -5.50 -12.21
N PHE A 72 5.64 -4.79 -12.74
CA PHE A 72 4.51 -4.31 -11.94
C PHE A 72 3.71 -5.47 -11.33
N LYS A 73 3.46 -6.52 -12.13
CA LYS A 73 2.79 -7.74 -11.67
C LYS A 73 3.67 -8.50 -10.67
N ALA A 74 4.97 -8.65 -10.97
CA ALA A 74 5.93 -9.29 -10.08
C ALA A 74 5.97 -8.60 -8.70
N HIS A 75 6.02 -7.27 -8.66
CA HIS A 75 5.95 -6.50 -7.41
C HIS A 75 4.63 -6.70 -6.67
N SER A 76 3.51 -6.81 -7.38
CA SER A 76 2.20 -7.11 -6.76
C SER A 76 2.22 -8.45 -6.03
N LEU A 77 2.83 -9.48 -6.64
CA LEU A 77 2.98 -10.81 -6.05
C LEU A 77 3.93 -10.79 -4.85
N LEU A 78 5.09 -10.16 -5.00
CA LEU A 78 6.06 -10.01 -3.92
C LEU A 78 5.47 -9.28 -2.71
N ILE A 79 4.70 -8.22 -2.95
CA ILE A 79 4.00 -7.49 -1.89
C ILE A 79 3.03 -8.41 -1.16
N ALA A 80 2.18 -9.15 -1.88
CA ALA A 80 1.23 -10.09 -1.29
C ALA A 80 1.92 -11.15 -0.42
N HIS A 81 3.03 -11.73 -0.91
CA HIS A 81 3.81 -12.72 -0.17
C HIS A 81 4.47 -12.13 1.08
N SER A 82 4.91 -10.88 1.01
CA SER A 82 5.61 -10.22 2.12
C SER A 82 4.73 -9.95 3.32
N LEU A 83 3.40 -9.89 3.14
CA LEU A 83 2.46 -9.48 4.20
C LEU A 83 2.52 -10.38 5.43
N ALA A 84 2.67 -11.69 5.26
CA ALA A 84 2.74 -12.62 6.38
C ALA A 84 3.97 -12.35 7.25
N GLY A 85 5.14 -12.20 6.62
CA GLY A 85 6.37 -11.83 7.32
C GLY A 85 6.27 -10.45 7.97
N TYR A 86 5.70 -9.47 7.27
CA TYR A 86 5.57 -8.10 7.79
C TYR A 86 4.66 -8.03 9.02
N ARG A 87 3.59 -8.82 9.05
CA ARG A 87 2.67 -8.87 10.19
C ARG A 87 3.39 -9.28 11.49
N THR A 88 4.42 -10.13 11.42
CA THR A 88 5.16 -10.59 12.59
C THR A 88 5.85 -9.48 13.38
N PHE A 89 6.09 -8.31 12.78
CA PHE A 89 6.65 -7.17 13.48
C PHE A 89 5.69 -6.51 14.47
N GLY A 90 4.38 -6.80 14.44
CA GLY A 90 3.48 -6.33 15.50
C GLY A 90 3.14 -4.83 15.44
N PHE A 91 3.46 -4.10 14.36
CA PHE A 91 3.28 -2.65 14.28
C PHE A 91 1.82 -2.22 14.43
N SER A 92 1.60 -0.98 14.86
CA SER A 92 0.26 -0.43 15.14
C SER A 92 -0.23 0.59 14.10
N GLY A 93 0.68 1.17 13.31
CA GLY A 93 0.38 2.16 12.29
C GLY A 93 -0.34 1.62 11.05
N LEU A 94 -0.47 2.51 10.05
CA LEU A 94 -1.00 2.21 8.73
C LEU A 94 0.14 2.16 7.70
N PHE A 95 0.16 1.14 6.86
CA PHE A 95 1.17 0.99 5.80
C PHE A 95 0.54 0.48 4.49
N ILE A 96 0.88 1.11 3.36
CA ILE A 96 0.37 0.78 2.03
C ILE A 96 1.57 0.63 1.09
N PRO A 97 2.07 -0.59 0.87
CA PRO A 97 3.02 -0.88 -0.18
C PRO A 97 2.28 -1.03 -1.52
N CYS A 98 2.65 -0.22 -2.50
CA CYS A 98 2.01 -0.20 -3.82
C CYS A 98 3.05 -0.46 -4.91
N PRO A 99 2.85 -1.42 -5.83
CA PRO A 99 3.59 -1.37 -7.09
C PRO A 99 3.19 -0.08 -7.82
N TYR A 100 4.14 0.56 -8.49
CA TYR A 100 3.85 1.72 -9.33
C TYR A 100 4.42 1.52 -10.73
N LEU A 101 3.81 2.17 -11.72
CA LEU A 101 4.27 2.22 -13.10
C LEU A 101 4.15 3.64 -13.61
N ARG A 102 5.26 4.20 -14.09
CA ARG A 102 5.32 5.55 -14.67
C ARG A 102 5.98 5.50 -16.04
N THR A 103 5.35 6.17 -17.00
CA THR A 103 5.94 6.48 -18.29
C THR A 103 6.66 7.83 -18.19
N LYS A 104 7.92 7.89 -18.63
CA LYS A 104 8.71 9.12 -18.69
C LYS A 104 8.52 9.79 -20.05
N GLU A 105 8.84 11.08 -20.12
CA GLU A 105 8.78 11.88 -21.35
C GLU A 105 9.64 11.29 -22.48
N SER A 106 10.73 10.59 -22.13
CA SER A 106 11.60 9.88 -23.09
C SER A 106 10.98 8.63 -23.70
N GLY A 107 9.75 8.25 -23.32
CA GLY A 107 9.11 6.99 -23.70
C GLY A 107 9.64 5.76 -22.95
N ARG A 108 10.60 5.94 -22.04
CA ARG A 108 11.05 4.89 -21.11
C ARG A 108 10.08 4.73 -19.95
N HIS A 109 10.05 3.54 -19.37
CA HIS A 109 9.15 3.21 -18.26
C HIS A 109 9.94 2.89 -17.00
N GLU A 110 9.37 3.22 -15.85
CA GLU A 110 9.84 2.77 -14.55
C GLU A 110 8.71 2.00 -13.84
N SER A 111 9.06 0.87 -13.22
CA SER A 111 8.12 0.04 -12.48
C SER A 111 8.78 -0.41 -11.18
N GLY A 112 8.33 0.14 -10.06
CA GLY A 112 8.94 -0.05 -8.74
C GLY A 112 7.89 -0.24 -7.66
N ILE A 113 8.26 0.04 -6.42
CA ILE A 113 7.37 -0.02 -5.26
C ILE A 113 7.38 1.34 -4.55
N ALA A 114 6.20 1.82 -4.22
CA ALA A 114 5.96 3.01 -3.43
C ALA A 114 5.48 2.62 -2.03
N TYR A 115 6.01 3.30 -1.02
CA TYR A 115 5.68 3.08 0.38
C TYR A 115 4.95 4.31 0.93
N PHE A 116 3.69 4.15 1.27
CA PHE A 116 2.91 5.14 2.02
C PHE A 116 2.72 4.61 3.43
N GLY A 117 3.15 5.35 4.44
CA GLY A 117 3.18 4.87 5.82
C GLY A 117 2.87 5.98 6.80
N TYR A 118 2.12 5.62 7.83
CA TYR A 118 1.64 6.52 8.87
C TYR A 118 1.81 5.80 10.21
N PRO A 119 2.96 5.96 10.89
CA PRO A 119 3.23 5.26 12.14
C PRO A 119 2.28 5.73 13.24
N SER A 120 1.95 4.84 14.18
CA SER A 120 1.20 5.20 15.38
C SER A 120 2.13 5.88 16.37
N SER A 121 1.81 7.09 16.82
CA SER A 121 2.60 7.79 17.85
C SER A 121 2.71 7.04 19.17
N ARG A 122 1.81 6.07 19.42
CA ARG A 122 1.82 5.17 20.59
C ARG A 122 2.23 3.74 20.25
N GLY A 123 2.49 3.45 18.98
CA GLY A 123 2.93 2.14 18.51
C GLY A 123 4.40 1.92 18.85
N HIS A 124 4.80 0.67 18.99
CA HIS A 124 6.19 0.34 19.29
C HIS A 124 7.15 0.76 18.16
N GLU A 125 6.66 0.86 16.90
CA GLU A 125 7.44 1.42 15.78
C GLU A 125 7.98 2.82 16.04
N SER A 126 7.29 3.60 16.89
CA SER A 126 7.64 4.97 17.27
C SER A 126 8.16 5.07 18.71
N GLN A 127 7.94 4.09 19.57
CA GLN A 127 8.33 4.14 20.99
C GLN A 127 9.62 3.37 21.27
N GLU A 128 9.87 2.27 20.58
CA GLU A 128 10.98 1.35 20.87
C GLU A 128 12.14 1.46 19.86
N TYR A 129 11.89 2.03 18.68
CA TYR A 129 12.90 2.22 17.63
C TYR A 129 13.43 3.66 17.61
N PRO A 130 14.73 3.85 17.32
CA PRO A 130 15.31 5.19 17.25
C PRO A 130 14.69 5.99 16.10
N TYR A 131 14.57 7.30 16.31
CA TYR A 131 14.17 8.23 15.26
C TYR A 131 15.23 8.27 14.14
N GLU A 132 14.80 8.10 12.89
CA GLU A 132 15.68 8.11 11.72
C GLU A 132 15.39 9.31 10.81
N PRO A 133 16.25 10.35 10.81
CA PRO A 133 15.98 11.61 10.13
C PRO A 133 15.73 11.51 8.61
N ALA A 134 16.23 10.47 7.95
CA ALA A 134 16.16 10.31 6.50
C ALA A 134 14.73 10.37 5.97
N PHE A 135 13.77 9.74 6.66
CA PHE A 135 12.36 9.74 6.27
C PHE A 135 11.41 10.12 7.41
N ASP A 136 11.76 9.88 8.68
CA ASP A 136 10.84 10.16 9.80
C ASP A 136 10.50 11.64 9.91
N GLY A 137 11.39 12.54 9.47
CA GLY A 137 11.12 13.99 9.46
C GLY A 137 9.97 14.40 8.54
N ASN A 138 9.65 13.59 7.53
CA ASN A 138 8.56 13.86 6.58
C ASN A 138 7.30 13.06 6.88
N PHE A 139 7.43 11.87 7.49
CA PHE A 139 6.33 10.91 7.62
C PHE A 139 5.96 10.57 9.06
N GLY A 140 6.68 11.13 10.05
CA GLY A 140 6.51 10.82 11.46
C GLY A 140 7.50 9.76 11.96
N HIS A 141 7.85 9.85 13.25
CA HIS A 141 8.75 8.90 13.91
C HIS A 141 8.22 7.48 13.79
N GLY A 142 9.04 6.56 13.27
CA GLY A 142 8.71 5.16 13.08
C GLY A 142 8.39 4.78 11.64
N PHE A 143 8.20 5.75 10.74
CA PHE A 143 7.99 5.46 9.32
C PHE A 143 9.16 4.68 8.71
N THR A 144 10.40 5.07 9.03
CA THR A 144 11.59 4.39 8.53
C THR A 144 11.64 2.94 9.01
N THR A 145 11.22 2.68 10.25
CA THR A 145 11.07 1.33 10.82
C THR A 145 10.03 0.51 10.04
N LEU A 146 8.84 1.07 9.80
CA LEU A 146 7.80 0.41 8.99
C LEU A 146 8.34 0.02 7.61
N MET A 147 8.96 0.98 6.91
CA MET A 147 9.46 0.79 5.55
C MET A 147 10.59 -0.24 5.48
N LYS A 148 11.62 -0.11 6.31
CA LYS A 148 12.77 -1.04 6.31
C LYS A 148 12.35 -2.47 6.67
N SER A 149 11.41 -2.61 7.61
CA SER A 149 10.87 -3.91 8.00
C SER A 149 10.12 -4.57 6.85
N PHE A 150 9.33 -3.80 6.09
CA PHE A 150 8.68 -4.30 4.89
C PHE A 150 9.70 -4.67 3.79
N ILE A 151 10.71 -3.82 3.54
CA ILE A 151 11.78 -4.12 2.57
C ILE A 151 12.50 -5.43 2.91
N ARG A 152 12.76 -5.70 4.20
CA ARG A 152 13.35 -6.97 4.64
C ARG A 152 12.48 -8.16 4.26
N THR A 153 11.17 -8.09 4.50
CA THR A 153 10.23 -9.16 4.14
C THR A 153 10.04 -9.30 2.63
N LEU A 154 10.20 -8.20 1.89
CA LEU A 154 10.16 -8.17 0.45
C LEU A 154 11.39 -8.85 -0.17
N GLN A 155 12.58 -8.61 0.38
CA GLN A 155 13.81 -9.29 -0.02
C GLN A 155 13.72 -10.80 0.26
N GLN A 156 13.19 -11.20 1.41
CA GLN A 156 12.95 -12.62 1.72
C GLN A 156 11.95 -13.24 0.72
N SER A 157 10.84 -12.56 0.45
CA SER A 157 9.84 -13.03 -0.53
C SER A 157 10.41 -13.14 -1.94
N SER A 158 11.31 -12.23 -2.33
CA SER A 158 12.03 -12.30 -3.60
C SER A 158 12.86 -13.57 -3.73
N HIS A 159 13.58 -13.93 -2.67
CA HIS A 159 14.34 -15.17 -2.59
C HIS A 159 13.41 -16.39 -2.64
N ASP A 160 12.39 -16.45 -1.80
CA ASP A 160 11.55 -17.63 -1.62
C ASP A 160 10.68 -17.94 -2.85
N MET A 161 10.25 -16.90 -3.57
CA MET A 161 9.45 -17.05 -4.79
C MET A 161 10.30 -17.19 -6.06
N GLY A 162 11.61 -16.99 -5.98
CA GLY A 162 12.49 -16.90 -7.16
C GLY A 162 12.14 -15.74 -8.11
N ILE A 163 11.43 -14.71 -7.61
CA ILE A 163 11.09 -13.52 -8.37
C ILE A 163 12.11 -12.43 -8.04
N THR A 164 12.94 -12.05 -9.01
CA THR A 164 13.99 -11.05 -8.81
C THR A 164 13.42 -9.68 -8.45
N LEU A 165 13.75 -9.19 -7.26
CA LEU A 165 13.60 -7.79 -6.89
C LEU A 165 14.78 -7.01 -7.48
N GLY A 166 14.52 -6.16 -8.48
CA GLY A 166 15.57 -5.35 -9.11
C GLY A 166 16.31 -4.49 -8.09
N ARG A 167 17.63 -4.36 -8.24
CA ARG A 167 18.44 -3.49 -7.35
C ARG A 167 17.96 -2.04 -7.50
N PRO A 168 17.48 -1.39 -6.43
CA PRO A 168 17.08 -0.01 -6.52
C PRO A 168 18.30 0.89 -6.75
N ILE A 169 18.12 1.92 -7.58
CA ILE A 169 19.12 2.98 -7.78
C ILE A 169 18.92 4.15 -6.82
N GLY A 170 17.79 4.20 -6.11
CA GLY A 170 17.51 5.23 -5.12
C GLY A 170 16.21 4.99 -4.34
N LEU A 171 16.08 5.71 -3.22
CA LEU A 171 14.87 5.85 -2.43
C LEU A 171 14.56 7.35 -2.33
N ASP A 172 13.53 7.78 -3.05
CA ASP A 172 13.18 9.20 -3.15
C ASP A 172 11.81 9.49 -2.57
N ILE A 173 11.66 10.64 -1.92
CA ILE A 173 10.34 11.18 -1.58
C ILE A 173 9.71 11.74 -2.86
N ARG A 174 8.52 11.26 -3.20
CA ARG A 174 7.75 11.71 -4.36
C ARG A 174 6.30 11.89 -3.98
N SER A 175 5.64 12.83 -4.66
CA SER A 175 4.20 12.98 -4.56
C SER A 175 3.51 11.80 -5.27
N ARG A 176 2.27 11.49 -4.90
CA ARG A 176 1.53 10.36 -5.48
C ARG A 176 1.37 10.49 -6.99
N LEU A 177 1.14 11.68 -7.55
CA LEU A 177 1.00 11.83 -9.01
C LEU A 177 2.33 11.62 -9.75
N GLN A 178 3.46 11.99 -9.15
CA GLN A 178 4.79 11.77 -9.72
C GLN A 178 5.17 10.28 -9.87
N MET A 179 4.42 9.36 -9.27
CA MET A 179 4.61 7.91 -9.40
C MET A 179 3.79 7.30 -10.54
N GLY A 180 3.02 8.09 -11.29
CA GLY A 180 2.15 7.59 -12.35
C GLY A 180 1.02 6.73 -11.80
N SER A 181 0.87 5.52 -12.33
CA SER A 181 -0.12 4.55 -11.87
C SER A 181 0.36 3.84 -10.61
N VAL A 182 -0.43 3.82 -9.55
CA VAL A 182 -0.18 3.03 -8.33
C VAL A 182 -1.21 1.93 -8.21
N GLY A 183 -0.77 0.69 -7.96
CA GLY A 183 -1.63 -0.46 -7.76
C GLY A 183 -2.07 -0.58 -6.30
N PHE A 184 -3.35 -0.32 -6.03
CA PHE A 184 -3.92 -0.57 -4.70
C PHE A 184 -4.22 -2.07 -4.54
N GLY A 185 -3.24 -2.79 -4.00
CA GLY A 185 -3.35 -4.20 -3.65
C GLY A 185 -3.85 -4.38 -2.22
N PHE A 186 -2.98 -4.06 -1.26
CA PHE A 186 -3.24 -4.25 0.16
C PHE A 186 -2.81 -3.05 0.99
N MET A 187 -3.49 -2.87 2.11
CA MET A 187 -3.14 -1.98 3.21
C MET A 187 -2.99 -2.82 4.48
N ILE A 188 -2.04 -2.45 5.32
CA ILE A 188 -1.86 -3.00 6.65
C ILE A 188 -2.30 -1.92 7.64
N LEU A 189 -3.19 -2.26 8.56
CA LEU A 189 -3.56 -1.42 9.69
C LEU A 189 -3.34 -2.22 10.97
N GLY A 190 -2.30 -1.85 11.71
CA GLY A 190 -1.84 -2.66 12.83
C GLY A 190 -1.48 -4.08 12.39
N GLN A 191 -2.27 -5.04 12.85
CA GLN A 191 -2.13 -6.47 12.50
C GLN A 191 -3.10 -6.95 11.43
N HIS A 192 -3.98 -6.08 10.94
CA HIS A 192 -5.00 -6.41 9.96
C HIS A 192 -4.50 -6.18 8.54
N ILE A 193 -4.78 -7.14 7.67
CA ILE A 193 -4.56 -7.03 6.23
C ILE A 193 -5.89 -6.67 5.58
N ILE A 194 -5.86 -5.61 4.78
CA ILE A 194 -7.03 -5.04 4.11
C ILE A 194 -6.75 -5.09 2.60
N CYS A 195 -7.54 -5.85 1.85
CA CYS A 195 -7.53 -5.84 0.39
C CYS A 195 -8.20 -4.55 -0.12
N LEU A 196 -7.49 -3.80 -0.96
CA LEU A 196 -7.98 -2.56 -1.58
C LEU A 196 -8.49 -2.76 -3.02
N LYS A 197 -8.33 -3.95 -3.59
CA LYS A 197 -8.68 -4.22 -4.99
C LYS A 197 -10.17 -4.00 -5.25
N THR A 198 -10.48 -3.29 -6.33
CA THR A 198 -11.86 -3.00 -6.77
C THR A 198 -12.52 -4.15 -7.53
N ALA A 199 -11.71 -5.09 -8.02
CA ALA A 199 -12.18 -6.31 -8.66
C ALA A 199 -11.53 -7.52 -7.99
N ILE A 200 -12.38 -8.48 -7.62
CA ILE A 200 -11.97 -9.77 -7.08
C ILE A 200 -12.11 -10.82 -8.19
N SER A 201 -11.05 -11.57 -8.43
CA SER A 201 -11.00 -12.60 -9.46
C SER A 201 -10.12 -13.74 -8.95
N GLU A 202 -10.60 -14.96 -9.07
CA GLU A 202 -9.85 -16.18 -8.72
C GLU A 202 -8.69 -16.44 -9.67
N GLN A 203 -8.70 -15.81 -10.84
CA GLN A 203 -7.61 -15.86 -11.82
C GLN A 203 -6.46 -14.93 -11.44
N ASP A 204 -6.63 -14.06 -10.43
CA ASP A 204 -5.55 -13.21 -9.95
C ASP A 204 -4.57 -14.00 -9.06
N PRO A 205 -3.32 -14.23 -9.50
CA PRO A 205 -2.35 -15.04 -8.75
C PRO A 205 -1.97 -14.47 -7.39
N VAL A 206 -2.27 -13.19 -7.11
CA VAL A 206 -2.08 -12.60 -5.78
C VAL A 206 -2.76 -13.41 -4.69
N TRP A 207 -3.96 -13.96 -4.94
CA TRP A 207 -4.70 -14.72 -3.93
C TRP A 207 -4.01 -16.03 -3.56
N THR A 208 -3.54 -16.76 -4.57
CA THR A 208 -2.77 -18.00 -4.37
C THR A 208 -1.51 -17.73 -3.56
N VAL A 209 -0.78 -16.65 -3.89
CA VAL A 209 0.43 -16.23 -3.20
C VAL A 209 0.14 -15.79 -1.77
N LEU A 210 -0.91 -15.01 -1.56
CA LEU A 210 -1.33 -14.60 -0.23
C LEU A 210 -1.65 -15.85 0.63
N ARG A 211 -2.43 -16.78 0.08
CA ARG A 211 -2.84 -18.00 0.76
C ARG A 211 -1.67 -18.92 1.09
N SER A 212 -0.68 -19.05 0.20
CA SER A 212 0.49 -19.90 0.43
C SER A 212 1.34 -19.46 1.63
N THR A 213 1.21 -18.21 2.06
CA THR A 213 1.88 -17.69 3.26
C THR A 213 1.10 -17.90 4.56
N GLY A 214 -0.04 -18.61 4.48
CA GLY A 214 -0.89 -18.91 5.63
C GLY A 214 -1.99 -17.88 5.89
N ILE A 215 -2.03 -16.77 5.15
CA ILE A 215 -3.11 -15.78 5.27
C ILE A 215 -4.38 -16.33 4.62
N SER A 216 -5.38 -16.65 5.44
CA SER A 216 -6.72 -17.11 5.01
C SER A 216 -7.80 -16.03 5.12
N ASP A 217 -7.53 -14.93 5.80
CA ASP A 217 -8.54 -13.95 6.17
C ASP A 217 -8.02 -12.54 5.94
N VAL A 218 -8.79 -11.74 5.19
CA VAL A 218 -8.54 -10.32 4.98
C VAL A 218 -9.84 -9.54 5.02
N TYR A 219 -9.76 -8.27 5.39
CA TYR A 219 -10.87 -7.35 5.19
C TYR A 219 -10.87 -6.86 3.75
N HIS A 220 -12.03 -6.66 3.14
CA HIS A 220 -12.14 -6.14 1.78
C HIS A 220 -12.72 -4.73 1.79
N LEU A 221 -11.88 -3.76 1.45
CA LEU A 221 -12.22 -2.35 1.34
C LEU A 221 -11.94 -1.91 -0.10
N PRO A 222 -12.81 -2.24 -1.07
CA PRO A 222 -12.58 -1.93 -2.48
C PRO A 222 -12.40 -0.41 -2.66
N SER A 223 -11.18 0.01 -3.00
CA SER A 223 -10.77 1.41 -2.91
C SER A 223 -9.95 1.86 -4.11
N GLN A 224 -10.09 3.13 -4.46
CA GLN A 224 -9.23 3.79 -5.45
C GLN A 224 -8.63 5.08 -4.89
N PRO A 225 -7.46 5.51 -5.37
CA PRO A 225 -6.92 6.82 -5.02
C PRO A 225 -7.76 7.94 -5.67
N ILE A 226 -8.13 8.96 -4.89
CA ILE A 226 -8.88 10.11 -5.39
C ILE A 226 -8.24 11.45 -5.05
N ALA A 227 -8.65 12.46 -5.82
CA ALA A 227 -8.47 13.86 -5.50
C ALA A 227 -9.80 14.46 -5.02
N ILE A 228 -9.73 15.36 -4.04
CA ILE A 228 -10.86 16.17 -3.58
C ILE A 228 -10.47 17.64 -3.58
N ARG A 229 -11.47 18.52 -3.51
CA ARG A 229 -11.24 19.95 -3.26
C ARG A 229 -10.94 20.19 -1.80
N GLU A 230 -10.29 21.30 -1.49
CA GLU A 230 -9.98 21.65 -0.10
C GLU A 230 -11.24 21.86 0.76
N GLU A 231 -12.29 22.43 0.16
CA GLU A 231 -13.61 22.59 0.79
C GLU A 231 -14.24 21.26 1.23
N ASP A 232 -13.94 20.15 0.56
CA ASP A 232 -14.51 18.83 0.85
C ASP A 232 -13.70 18.04 1.90
N LEU A 233 -12.59 18.59 2.41
CA LEU A 233 -11.72 17.86 3.35
C LEU A 233 -12.47 17.42 4.61
N HIS A 234 -13.40 18.23 5.09
CA HIS A 234 -14.22 17.92 6.27
C HIS A 234 -15.07 16.64 6.10
N LEU A 235 -15.44 16.29 4.86
CA LEU A 235 -16.16 15.06 4.55
C LEU A 235 -15.23 13.84 4.60
N ALA A 236 -14.01 13.98 4.11
CA ALA A 236 -13.04 12.88 4.06
C ALA A 236 -12.37 12.63 5.43
N LYS A 237 -12.08 13.71 6.16
CA LYS A 237 -11.40 13.72 7.46
C LYS A 237 -12.14 14.61 8.45
N PRO A 238 -13.23 14.10 9.06
CA PRO A 238 -13.96 14.83 10.10
C PRO A 238 -13.02 15.07 11.27
N GLN A 239 -13.13 16.24 11.88
CA GLN A 239 -12.46 16.48 13.16
C GLN A 239 -12.97 15.44 14.17
N ALA A 240 -12.05 14.84 14.94
CA ALA A 240 -12.44 13.95 16.02
C ALA A 240 -13.28 14.76 17.02
N SER A 241 -14.57 14.45 17.08
CA SER A 241 -15.50 14.90 18.12
C SER A 241 -15.26 14.14 19.42
#